data_AF-A0AAV1RS46-F1
#
_entry.id   AF-A0AAV1RS46-F1
#
_cell.length_a   1.000
_cell.length_b   1.000
_cell.length_c   1.000
_cell.angle_alpha   90.00
_cell.angle_beta   90.00
_cell.angle_gamma   90.00
#
_symmetry.space_group_name_H-M   'P 1'
#
loop_
_entity.id
_entity.type
_entity.pdbx_description
1 polymer ?
#
loop_
_entity_poly.entity_id
_entity_poly.type
_entity_poly.pdbx_seq_one_letter_code
_entity_poly.pdbx_strand_id
1 'polypeptide(L)'
;MSSSLQGCDASVLLDGNDEWGKSWKVPLGRRDGLVANKAGANLSLPAPFEGVNTIIGKFDAVGLNVTDVVALSGAHTIGLAKCANFNQRLFDFAGTGSPDSTMESSMVSDLQKLCPLTDDGNKTTVLDRNSADLFDNHYFQNLYIAT
;
A
#
# COMPACT_ATOMS: atom_id res chain seq x y z
N MET A 1 -41.55 2.33 21.62
CA MET A 1 -41.31 1.81 20.26
C MET A 1 -40.03 2.43 19.75
N SER A 2 -38.90 1.74 19.88
CA SER A 2 -37.60 2.21 19.39
C SER A 2 -37.49 1.75 17.94
N SER A 3 -37.76 2.65 17.00
CA SER A 3 -37.62 2.39 15.58
C SER A 3 -36.13 2.27 15.23
N SER A 4 -35.76 1.06 14.83
CA SER A 4 -34.51 0.72 14.15
C SER A 4 -34.33 1.61 12.92
N LEU A 5 -33.29 2.44 12.90
CA LEU A 5 -32.76 3.05 11.67
C LEU A 5 -31.76 2.07 11.05
N GLN A 6 -32.28 1.00 10.46
CA GLN A 6 -31.51 0.02 9.68
C GLN A 6 -31.17 0.58 8.28
N GLY A 7 -30.51 1.75 8.22
CA GLY A 7 -30.29 2.44 6.95
C GLY A 7 -29.18 3.49 6.90
N CYS A 8 -28.35 3.64 7.94
CA CYS A 8 -27.24 4.60 7.93
C CYS A 8 -25.87 3.98 8.25
N ASP A 9 -25.78 2.68 8.54
CA ASP A 9 -24.51 2.06 8.90
C ASP A 9 -23.64 1.86 7.64
N ALA A 10 -22.53 2.61 7.53
CA ALA A 10 -21.47 2.29 6.58
C ALA A 10 -20.61 1.18 7.20
N SER A 11 -20.67 -0.03 6.64
CA SER A 11 -19.75 -1.13 6.95
C SER A 11 -18.80 -1.34 5.78
N VAL A 12 -17.53 -1.55 6.08
CA VAL A 12 -16.53 -1.98 5.09
C VAL A 12 -16.42 -3.50 5.17
N LEU A 13 -16.55 -4.16 4.02
CA LEU A 13 -16.30 -5.58 3.85
C LEU A 13 -15.20 -5.70 2.80
N LEU A 14 -14.00 -6.11 3.20
CA LEU A 14 -12.82 -6.13 2.33
C LEU A 14 -12.65 -7.48 1.61
N ASP A 15 -13.21 -8.55 2.15
CA ASP A 15 -13.46 -9.80 1.45
C ASP A 15 -14.77 -10.45 1.93
N GLY A 16 -15.31 -11.37 1.15
CA GLY A 16 -16.60 -11.99 1.42
C GLY A 16 -16.59 -13.08 2.50
N ASN A 17 -15.53 -13.22 3.29
CA ASN A 17 -15.44 -14.22 4.35
C ASN A 17 -15.05 -13.57 5.68
N ASP A 18 -15.70 -13.98 6.78
CA ASP A 18 -15.44 -13.41 8.11
C ASP A 18 -14.06 -13.81 8.70
N GLU A 19 -13.25 -14.57 7.95
CA GLU A 19 -11.95 -15.09 8.40
C GLU A 19 -10.81 -14.07 8.18
N TRP A 20 -10.82 -13.30 7.09
CA TRP A 20 -9.70 -12.40 6.74
C TRP A 20 -10.10 -10.93 6.58
N GLY A 21 -11.28 -10.62 6.04
CA GLY A 21 -11.86 -9.28 5.97
C GLY A 21 -12.82 -9.01 7.12
N LYS A 22 -12.29 -8.53 8.24
CA LYS A 22 -13.14 -8.11 9.36
C LYS A 22 -14.06 -6.97 8.92
N SER A 23 -15.34 -7.09 9.21
CA SER A 23 -16.27 -5.96 9.09
C SER A 23 -16.22 -5.08 10.34
N TRP A 24 -16.37 -3.77 10.15
CA TRP A 24 -16.55 -2.84 11.28
C TRP A 24 -17.55 -1.74 10.93
N LYS A 25 -18.21 -1.21 11.95
CA LYS A 25 -19.07 -0.03 11.82
C LYS A 25 -18.20 1.21 11.73
N VAL A 26 -18.28 1.93 10.61
CA VAL A 26 -17.51 3.15 10.41
C VAL A 26 -18.18 4.32 11.14
N PRO A 27 -17.44 5.10 11.96
CA PRO A 27 -17.97 6.34 12.53
C PRO A 27 -18.40 7.32 11.43
N LEU A 28 -19.60 7.87 11.59
CA LEU A 28 -20.25 8.77 10.63
C LEU A 28 -20.19 10.23 11.12
N GLY A 29 -20.59 11.17 10.27
CA GLY A 29 -20.69 12.60 10.61
C GLY A 29 -19.57 13.48 10.04
N ARG A 30 -18.68 12.94 9.20
CA ARG A 30 -17.74 13.76 8.41
C ARG A 30 -18.51 14.68 7.45
N ARG A 31 -17.97 15.87 7.18
CA ARG A 31 -18.51 16.86 6.24
C ARG A 31 -17.47 17.17 5.17
N ASP A 32 -17.92 17.59 4.00
CA ASP A 32 -17.03 17.89 2.87
C ASP A 32 -16.24 19.19 3.10
N GLY A 33 -14.96 19.16 2.75
CA GLY A 33 -14.10 20.35 2.75
C GLY A 33 -14.45 21.28 1.59
N LEU A 34 -14.35 22.59 1.81
CA LEU A 34 -14.67 23.61 0.79
C LEU A 34 -13.46 24.02 -0.09
N VAL A 35 -12.26 23.60 0.29
CA VAL A 35 -11.00 23.96 -0.37
C VAL A 35 -10.05 22.76 -0.42
N ALA A 36 -9.27 22.65 -1.49
CA ALA A 36 -8.23 21.65 -1.64
C ALA A 36 -6.84 22.23 -1.29
N ASN A 37 -5.91 21.37 -0.86
CA ASN A 37 -4.53 21.76 -0.56
C ASN A 37 -3.51 20.86 -1.29
N LYS A 38 -3.15 21.25 -2.51
CA LYS A 38 -2.17 20.52 -3.34
C LYS A 38 -0.77 20.51 -2.71
N ALA A 39 -0.32 21.64 -2.18
CA ALA A 39 1.00 21.73 -1.56
C ALA A 39 1.11 20.82 -0.33
N GLY A 40 0.05 20.80 0.50
CA GLY A 40 -0.06 19.88 1.63
C GLY A 40 0.02 18.41 1.19
N ALA A 41 -0.75 18.01 0.17
CA ALA A 41 -0.71 16.64 -0.35
C ALA A 41 0.70 16.22 -0.81
N ASN A 42 1.39 17.08 -1.56
CA ASN A 42 2.75 16.81 -2.05
C ASN A 42 3.78 16.67 -0.92
N LEU A 43 3.58 17.35 0.21
CA LEU A 43 4.49 17.30 1.36
C LEU A 43 4.16 16.15 2.32
N SER A 44 2.88 15.86 2.51
CA SER A 44 2.40 14.97 3.58
C SER A 44 2.23 13.52 3.16
N LEU A 45 2.02 13.23 1.86
CA LEU A 45 1.87 11.83 1.41
C LEU A 45 3.24 11.13 1.32
N PRO A 46 3.38 9.90 1.86
CA PRO A 46 4.61 9.15 1.76
C PRO A 46 4.85 8.69 0.31
N ALA A 47 6.11 8.73 -0.12
CA ALA A 47 6.51 8.19 -1.42
C ALA A 47 7.17 6.81 -1.26
N PRO A 48 7.08 5.90 -2.25
CA PRO A 48 7.55 4.52 -2.12
C PRO A 48 9.07 4.37 -2.00
N PHE A 49 9.83 5.43 -2.30
CA PHE A 49 11.29 5.48 -2.19
C PHE A 49 11.79 6.20 -0.93
N GLU A 50 10.89 6.62 -0.03
CA GLU A 50 11.28 7.22 1.25
C GLU A 50 11.77 6.16 2.24
N GLY A 51 12.77 6.52 3.03
CA GLY A 51 13.23 5.68 4.14
C GLY A 51 12.16 5.53 5.22
N VAL A 52 12.17 4.40 5.94
CA VAL A 52 11.14 4.06 6.95
C VAL A 52 10.94 5.13 8.01
N ASN A 53 12.01 5.80 8.47
CA ASN A 53 11.91 6.87 9.47
C ASN A 53 11.15 8.10 8.93
N THR A 54 11.28 8.42 7.64
CA THR A 54 10.52 9.50 6.99
C THR A 54 9.05 9.14 6.90
N ILE A 55 8.74 7.90 6.54
CA ILE A 55 7.36 7.40 6.48
C ILE A 55 6.72 7.46 7.87
N ILE A 56 7.42 6.97 8.90
CA ILE A 56 6.96 7.06 10.30
C ILE A 56 6.69 8.51 10.70
N GLY A 57 7.60 9.44 10.39
CA GLY A 57 7.42 10.86 10.69
C GLY A 57 6.20 11.49 10.01
N LYS A 58 5.86 11.07 8.78
CA LYS A 58 4.67 11.55 8.07
C LYS A 58 3.36 11.02 8.67
N PHE A 59 3.35 9.77 9.16
CA PHE A 59 2.21 9.21 9.89
C PHE A 59 2.04 9.89 11.25
N ASP A 60 3.13 10.11 11.98
CA ASP A 60 3.11 10.81 13.27
C ASP A 60 2.56 12.24 13.13
N ALA A 61 2.92 12.94 12.06
CA ALA A 61 2.41 14.28 11.74
C ALA A 61 0.88 14.35 11.56
N VAL A 62 0.20 13.22 11.35
CA VAL A 62 -1.27 13.11 11.28
C VAL A 62 -1.88 12.32 12.45
N GLY A 63 -1.09 12.05 13.49
CA GLY A 63 -1.54 11.39 14.71
C GLY A 63 -1.60 9.86 14.65
N LEU A 64 -0.86 9.24 13.72
CA LEU A 64 -0.77 7.79 13.55
C LEU A 64 0.60 7.29 14.01
N ASN A 65 0.62 6.24 14.85
CA ASN A 65 1.86 5.71 15.42
C ASN A 65 2.49 4.61 14.53
N VAL A 66 3.59 4.01 14.99
CA VAL A 66 4.28 2.93 14.24
C VAL A 66 3.44 1.68 14.02
N THR A 67 2.54 1.34 14.95
CA THR A 67 1.60 0.23 14.77
C THR A 67 0.62 0.56 13.64
N ASP A 68 0.16 1.81 13.54
CA ASP A 68 -0.70 2.25 12.45
C ASP A 68 0.03 2.21 11.11
N VAL A 69 1.32 2.58 11.07
CA VAL A 69 2.16 2.46 9.85
C VAL A 69 2.17 1.02 9.34
N VAL A 70 2.47 0.05 10.22
CA VAL A 70 2.56 -1.36 9.84
C VAL A 70 1.19 -1.92 9.46
N ALA A 71 0.16 -1.64 10.25
CA ALA A 71 -1.19 -2.14 10.00
C ALA A 71 -1.78 -1.59 8.69
N LEU A 72 -1.65 -0.28 8.44
CA LEU A 72 -2.16 0.35 7.22
C LEU A 72 -1.34 0.00 5.97
N SER A 73 -0.06 -0.33 6.12
CA SER A 73 0.74 -0.90 5.02
C SER A 73 0.18 -2.25 4.55
N GLY A 74 -0.54 -2.98 5.40
CA GLY A 74 -1.25 -4.20 5.03
C GLY A 74 -2.31 -4.01 3.94
N ALA A 75 -2.75 -2.77 3.68
CA ALA A 75 -3.65 -2.48 2.56
C ALA A 75 -3.03 -2.81 1.19
N HIS A 76 -1.70 -2.96 1.09
CA HIS A 76 -1.02 -3.45 -0.10
C HIS A 76 -1.22 -4.96 -0.38
N THR A 77 -2.00 -5.67 0.44
CA THR A 77 -2.43 -7.06 0.17
C THR A 77 -3.30 -7.19 -1.09
N ILE A 78 -3.89 -6.09 -1.57
CA ILE A 78 -4.63 -6.04 -2.85
C ILE A 78 -4.19 -4.85 -3.71
N GLY A 79 -4.54 -4.91 -5.00
CA GLY A 79 -4.38 -3.79 -5.93
C GLY A 79 -3.08 -3.85 -6.74
N LEU A 80 -2.81 -2.74 -7.45
CA LEU A 80 -1.77 -2.68 -8.49
C LEU A 80 -0.77 -1.55 -8.24
N ALA A 81 0.48 -1.77 -8.62
CA ALA A 81 1.52 -0.75 -8.66
C ALA A 81 2.09 -0.59 -10.08
N LYS A 82 2.34 0.66 -10.48
CA LYS A 82 3.04 0.98 -11.73
C LYS A 82 4.54 0.74 -11.60
N CYS A 83 5.17 0.28 -12.68
CA CYS A 83 6.62 0.10 -12.77
C CYS A 83 7.41 1.35 -12.32
N ALA A 84 6.93 2.55 -12.67
CA ALA A 84 7.56 3.82 -12.29
C ALA A 84 7.75 4.00 -10.77
N ASN A 85 6.98 3.29 -9.94
CA ASN A 85 7.05 3.42 -8.48
C ASN A 85 8.15 2.55 -7.86
N PHE A 86 8.69 1.56 -8.58
CA PHE A 86 9.64 0.59 -8.02
C PHE A 86 10.80 0.21 -8.95
N ASN A 87 10.82 0.66 -10.21
CA ASN A 87 11.85 0.30 -11.19
C ASN A 87 13.29 0.65 -10.76
N GLN A 88 13.49 1.68 -9.93
CA GLN A 88 14.79 2.01 -9.37
C GLN A 88 15.40 0.83 -8.61
N ARG A 89 14.58 0.01 -7.94
CA ARG A 89 15.04 -1.18 -7.21
C ARG A 89 15.45 -2.32 -8.14
N LEU A 90 15.09 -2.29 -9.42
CA LEU A 90 15.31 -3.40 -10.34
C LEU A 90 16.64 -3.34 -11.09
N PHE A 91 17.30 -2.19 -11.17
CA PHE A 91 18.48 -2.02 -12.03
C PHE A 91 19.64 -1.27 -11.37
N ASP A 92 19.36 -0.16 -10.70
CA ASP A 92 20.37 0.67 -10.04
C ASP A 92 19.83 1.23 -8.73
N PHE A 93 19.81 0.37 -7.71
CA PHE A 93 19.36 0.74 -6.40
C PHE A 93 20.43 1.54 -5.67
N ALA A 94 20.07 2.74 -5.22
CA ALA A 94 20.95 3.66 -4.48
C ALA A 94 22.30 3.98 -5.17
N GLY A 95 22.38 3.91 -6.51
CA GLY A 95 23.60 4.23 -7.26
C GLY A 95 24.65 3.11 -7.23
N THR A 96 24.25 1.89 -6.87
CA THR A 96 25.15 0.72 -6.81
C THR A 96 25.43 0.09 -8.18
N GLY A 97 24.65 0.46 -9.21
CA GLY A 97 24.66 -0.20 -10.52
C GLY A 97 24.10 -1.63 -10.47
N SER A 98 23.37 -1.99 -9.42
CA SER A 98 22.79 -3.32 -9.22
C SER A 98 21.37 -3.24 -8.67
N PRO A 99 20.55 -4.31 -8.83
CA PRO A 99 19.25 -4.40 -8.18
C PRO A 99 19.36 -4.34 -6.65
N ASP A 100 18.26 -3.96 -6.00
CA ASP A 100 18.16 -3.96 -4.54
C ASP A 100 18.33 -5.38 -3.98
N SER A 101 19.37 -5.57 -3.16
CA SER A 101 19.71 -6.85 -2.57
C SER A 101 18.70 -7.38 -1.55
N THR A 102 17.73 -6.56 -1.13
CA THR A 102 16.63 -6.97 -0.24
C THR A 102 15.44 -7.55 -0.99
N MET A 103 15.49 -7.63 -2.33
CA MET A 103 14.46 -8.25 -3.15
C MET A 103 14.83 -9.69 -3.51
N GLU A 104 13.82 -10.56 -3.56
CA GLU A 104 14.00 -11.94 -4.00
C GLU A 104 14.40 -11.99 -5.50
N SER A 105 15.44 -12.77 -5.80
CA SER A 105 16.11 -12.79 -7.11
C SER A 105 15.20 -13.18 -8.30
N SER A 106 14.28 -14.13 -8.10
CA SER A 106 13.33 -14.56 -9.12
C SER A 106 12.26 -13.48 -9.37
N MET A 107 11.80 -12.81 -8.31
CA MET A 107 10.91 -11.65 -8.41
C MET A 107 11.56 -10.50 -9.16
N VAL A 108 12.83 -10.18 -8.88
CA VAL A 108 13.58 -9.17 -9.65
C VAL A 108 13.62 -9.55 -11.14
N SER A 109 13.95 -10.81 -11.44
CA SER A 109 14.03 -11.30 -12.82
C SER A 109 12.68 -11.22 -13.57
N ASP A 110 11.58 -11.54 -12.91
CA ASP A 110 10.23 -11.42 -13.47
C ASP A 110 9.83 -9.96 -13.68
N LEU A 111 10.10 -9.10 -12.70
CA LEU A 111 9.78 -7.68 -12.76
C LEU A 111 10.63 -6.94 -13.80
N GLN A 112 11.90 -7.31 -14.02
CA GLN A 112 12.73 -6.74 -15.08
C GLN A 112 12.18 -7.04 -16.48
N LYS A 113 11.61 -8.23 -16.69
CA LYS A 113 10.93 -8.57 -17.97
C LYS A 113 9.67 -7.75 -18.17
N LEU A 114 8.91 -7.53 -17.09
CA LEU A 114 7.69 -6.75 -17.14
C LEU A 114 7.97 -5.26 -17.34
N CYS A 115 8.95 -4.73 -16.59
CA CYS A 115 9.31 -3.32 -16.45
C CYS A 115 10.72 -3.04 -17.03
N PRO A 116 10.94 -3.16 -18.35
CA PRO A 116 12.24 -2.86 -18.93
C PRO A 116 12.58 -1.36 -18.81
N LEU A 117 13.87 -1.03 -18.71
CA LEU A 117 14.38 0.36 -18.60
C LEU A 117 13.89 1.31 -19.71
N THR A 118 13.56 0.76 -20.88
CA THR A 118 13.11 1.52 -22.05
C THR A 118 11.62 1.84 -22.05
N ASP A 119 10.87 1.36 -21.05
CA ASP A 119 9.42 1.54 -20.96
C ASP A 119 9.03 2.89 -20.35
N ASP A 120 7.78 3.30 -20.54
CA ASP A 120 7.23 4.54 -19.97
C ASP A 120 6.88 4.44 -18.47
N GLY A 121 7.07 3.25 -17.88
CA GLY A 121 6.80 2.95 -16.49
C GLY A 121 5.31 2.82 -16.13
N ASN A 122 4.40 2.86 -17.11
CA ASN A 122 2.95 2.80 -16.86
C ASN A 122 2.39 1.39 -16.71
N LYS A 123 3.13 0.35 -17.12
CA LYS A 123 2.72 -1.03 -16.86
C LYS A 123 2.55 -1.27 -15.37
N THR A 124 1.57 -2.10 -15.04
CA THR A 124 1.21 -2.41 -13.66
C THR A 124 1.41 -3.89 -13.34
N THR A 125 1.72 -4.18 -12.08
CA THR A 125 1.70 -5.52 -11.50
C THR A 125 0.94 -5.50 -10.18
N VAL A 126 0.51 -6.68 -9.73
CA VAL A 126 -0.10 -6.87 -8.41
C VAL A 126 0.86 -6.49 -7.28
N LEU A 127 0.34 -5.85 -6.23
CA LEU A 127 1.09 -5.53 -5.01
C LEU A 127 1.37 -6.78 -4.17
N ASP A 128 0.46 -7.75 -4.20
CA ASP A 128 0.59 -9.05 -3.53
C ASP A 128 0.64 -10.20 -4.54
N ARG A 129 1.82 -10.79 -4.72
CA ARG A 129 1.96 -11.99 -5.56
C ARG A 129 1.38 -13.18 -4.81
N ASN A 130 0.56 -13.98 -5.48
CA ASN A 130 -0.10 -15.19 -4.95
C ASN A 130 -1.35 -14.94 -4.09
N SER A 131 -1.69 -13.69 -3.73
CA SER A 131 -2.98 -13.35 -3.10
C SER A 131 -3.61 -12.04 -3.63
N ALA A 132 -3.43 -11.74 -4.91
CA ALA A 132 -3.69 -10.41 -5.50
C ALA A 132 -5.08 -9.79 -5.27
N ASP A 133 -6.11 -10.63 -5.09
CA ASP A 133 -7.52 -10.22 -4.99
C ASP A 133 -8.15 -10.56 -3.63
N LEU A 134 -7.36 -11.05 -2.66
CA LEU A 134 -7.84 -11.40 -1.32
C LEU A 134 -7.29 -10.42 -0.29
N PHE A 135 -8.18 -9.91 0.57
CA PHE A 135 -7.74 -9.10 1.70
C PHE A 135 -7.32 -9.98 2.86
N ASP A 136 -6.07 -10.43 2.87
CA ASP A 136 -5.52 -11.31 3.89
C ASP A 136 -4.17 -10.81 4.42
N ASN A 137 -3.44 -11.65 5.17
CA ASN A 137 -2.12 -11.32 5.71
C ASN A 137 -0.95 -11.71 4.81
N HIS A 138 -1.19 -12.12 3.55
CA HIS A 138 -0.18 -12.63 2.63
C HIS A 138 0.87 -11.57 2.27
N TYR A 139 0.49 -10.28 2.22
CA TYR A 139 1.42 -9.15 2.15
C TYR A 139 2.57 -9.26 3.16
N PHE A 140 2.27 -9.60 4.42
CA PHE A 140 3.29 -9.72 5.46
C PHE A 140 4.12 -11.01 5.31
N GLN A 141 3.53 -12.07 4.77
CA GLN A 141 4.24 -13.33 4.48
C GLN A 141 5.28 -13.10 3.37
N ASN A 142 4.95 -12.33 2.33
CA ASN A 142 5.88 -11.95 1.27
C ASN A 142 7.12 -11.19 1.80
N LEU A 143 6.95 -10.33 2.81
CA LEU A 143 8.06 -9.59 3.41
C LEU A 143 9.01 -10.47 4.23
N TYR A 144 8.51 -11.59 4.77
CA TYR A 144 9.31 -12.52 5.57
C TYR A 144 10.21 -13.42 4.71
N ILE A 145 9.83 -13.68 3.45
CA ILE A 145 10.53 -14.59 2.53
C ILE A 145 11.71 -13.89 1.82
N ALA A 146 11.80 -12.55 1.90
CA ALA A 146 12.81 -11.75 1.17
C ALA A 146 14.21 -11.73 1.82
N THR A 147 14.63 -12.79 2.51
CA THR A 147 15.97 -12.95 3.11
C THR A 147 16.72 -14.15 2.58
#